data_AF-A0A2E5WYS0-F1
#
_entry.id   AF-A0A2E5WYS0-F1
#
_cell.length_a   1.000
_cell.length_b   1.000
_cell.length_c   1.000
_cell.angle_alpha   90.00
_cell.angle_beta   90.00
_cell.angle_gamma   90.00
#
_symmetry.space_group_name_H-M   'P 1'
#
loop_
_entity.id
_entity.type
_entity.pdbx_description
1 polymer ?
#
loop_
_entity_poly.entity_id
_entity_poly.type
_entity_poly.pdbx_seq_one_letter_code
_entity_poly.pdbx_strand_id
1 'polypeptide(L)'
;MLEEVFSSIIEKVDLTAIDKFETLLKKSITTAVIPSSDPKPFIETISFKFGPLLEGLDTFSKNKGKDKAQVLGTDLLLTILEGLQFEVDESECFLLFQLRKLGRFRKREKEFLEELKRLWKEYPQYELSDGEFSRTLKSLMREKLILYRKGNIQINTSFIIRYRID
;
A
#
# COMPACT_ATOMS: atom_id res chain seq x y z
N MET A 1 18.49 -7.58 4.75
CA MET A 1 17.03 -7.44 4.72
C MET A 1 16.54 -6.22 3.95
N LEU A 2 16.68 -4.97 4.42
CA LEU A 2 16.03 -3.85 3.71
C LEU A 2 16.51 -3.67 2.25
N GLU A 3 17.81 -3.85 1.98
CA GLU A 3 18.35 -3.87 0.61
C GLU A 3 17.84 -5.06 -0.23
N GLU A 4 17.56 -6.21 0.40
CA GLU A 4 16.98 -7.38 -0.27
C GLU A 4 15.51 -7.12 -0.61
N VAL A 5 14.76 -6.47 0.29
CA VAL A 5 13.39 -6.00 0.05
C VAL A 5 13.37 -5.04 -1.12
N PHE A 6 14.26 -4.05 -1.15
CA PHE A 6 14.36 -3.12 -2.28
C PHE A 6 14.72 -3.83 -3.57
N SER A 7 15.70 -4.72 -3.58
CA SER A 7 16.10 -5.47 -4.77
C SER A 7 14.94 -6.30 -5.32
N SER A 8 14.24 -7.04 -4.46
CA SER A 8 13.06 -7.85 -4.82
C SER A 8 11.92 -7.01 -5.42
N ILE A 9 11.69 -5.80 -4.91
CA ILE A 9 10.69 -4.88 -5.46
C ILE A 9 11.15 -4.36 -6.82
N ILE A 10 12.39 -3.87 -6.92
CA ILE A 10 12.93 -3.24 -8.14
C ILE A 10 13.00 -4.24 -9.30
N GLU A 11 13.37 -5.51 -9.04
CA GLU A 11 13.43 -6.56 -10.06
C GLU A 11 12.06 -6.92 -10.67
N LYS A 12 10.96 -6.65 -9.95
CA LYS A 12 9.60 -7.00 -10.36
C LYS A 12 8.83 -5.86 -11.04
N VAL A 13 9.33 -4.63 -10.97
CA VAL A 13 8.63 -3.47 -11.56
C VAL A 13 9.15 -3.15 -12.96
N ASP A 14 8.23 -2.83 -13.87
CA ASP A 14 8.55 -2.37 -15.22
C ASP A 14 8.27 -0.86 -15.34
N LEU A 15 9.30 -0.05 -15.04
CA LEU A 15 9.25 1.41 -15.04
C LEU A 15 10.43 2.01 -15.80
N THR A 16 10.17 3.00 -16.66
CA THR A 16 11.24 3.76 -17.36
C THR A 16 12.09 4.62 -16.42
N ALA A 17 11.55 5.05 -15.26
CA ALA A 17 12.22 5.93 -14.32
C ALA A 17 12.52 5.22 -12.98
N ILE A 18 13.20 4.07 -13.06
CA ILE A 18 13.54 3.22 -11.90
C ILE A 18 14.27 3.99 -10.81
N ASP A 19 15.27 4.82 -11.13
CA ASP A 19 16.04 5.58 -10.12
C ASP A 19 15.15 6.48 -9.24
N LYS A 20 14.13 7.08 -9.85
CA LYS A 20 13.15 7.93 -9.13
C LYS A 20 12.23 7.09 -8.27
N PHE A 21 11.86 5.90 -8.73
CA PHE A 21 11.04 4.96 -7.97
C PHE A 21 11.81 4.41 -6.77
N GLU A 22 13.06 4.02 -6.96
CA GLU A 22 13.96 3.61 -5.87
C GLU A 22 14.13 4.74 -4.84
N THR A 23 14.28 5.99 -5.30
CA THR A 23 14.30 7.17 -4.42
C THR A 23 13.00 7.31 -3.61
N LEU A 24 11.84 7.02 -4.20
CA LEU A 24 10.56 7.03 -3.49
C LEU A 24 10.51 5.91 -2.43
N LEU A 25 10.97 4.69 -2.76
CA LEU A 25 11.03 3.57 -1.82
C LEU A 25 11.92 3.90 -0.62
N LYS A 26 13.15 4.35 -0.87
CA LYS A 26 14.12 4.72 0.18
C LYS A 26 13.66 5.87 1.07
N LYS A 27 12.82 6.78 0.56
CA LYS A 27 12.20 7.85 1.36
C LYS A 27 11.02 7.36 2.20
N SER A 28 10.33 6.33 1.72
CA SER A 28 9.10 5.80 2.30
C SER A 28 9.37 4.69 3.31
N ILE A 29 10.41 3.89 3.10
CA ILE A 29 10.74 2.71 3.92
C ILE A 29 12.15 2.93 4.45
N THR A 30 12.28 3.06 5.77
CA THR A 30 13.57 3.36 6.42
C THR A 30 13.75 2.46 7.63
N THR A 31 14.97 2.02 7.91
CA THR A 31 15.29 1.34 9.18
C THR A 31 14.96 2.26 10.35
N ALA A 32 14.20 1.75 11.31
CA ALA A 32 13.92 2.47 12.54
C ALA A 32 15.13 2.34 13.49
N VAL A 33 15.53 3.44 14.11
CA VAL A 33 16.61 3.44 15.10
C VAL A 33 16.12 2.68 16.34
N ILE A 34 16.71 1.53 16.64
CA ILE A 34 16.46 0.79 17.87
C ILE A 34 17.33 1.42 18.97
N PRO A 35 16.75 1.90 20.08
CA PRO A 35 17.55 2.38 21.21
C PRO A 35 18.47 1.28 21.71
N SER A 36 19.71 1.62 22.05
CA SER A 36 20.72 0.68 22.57
C SER A 36 20.32 -0.01 23.90
N SER A 37 19.22 0.42 24.53
CA SER A 37 18.62 -0.18 25.71
C SER A 37 17.55 -1.24 25.42
N ASP A 38 17.23 -1.54 24.15
CA ASP A 38 16.21 -2.53 23.80
C ASP A 38 16.71 -3.96 24.07
N PRO A 39 16.04 -4.74 24.95
CA PRO A 39 16.46 -6.08 25.33
C PRO A 39 16.30 -7.14 24.21
N LYS A 40 15.86 -6.75 23.00
CA LYS A 40 15.60 -7.67 21.89
C LYS A 40 16.55 -7.43 20.71
N PRO A 41 17.77 -8.01 20.74
CA PRO A 41 18.79 -7.81 19.70
C PRO A 41 18.45 -8.46 18.35
N PHE A 42 17.38 -9.26 18.27
CA PHE A 42 16.99 -10.04 17.09
C PHE A 42 15.75 -9.51 16.35
N ILE A 43 15.41 -8.22 16.55
CA ILE A 43 14.28 -7.61 15.86
C ILE A 43 14.81 -6.48 15.00
N GLU A 44 14.71 -6.59 13.69
CA GLU A 44 14.89 -5.46 12.79
C GLU A 44 13.56 -4.73 12.65
N THR A 45 13.59 -3.43 12.88
CA THR A 45 12.40 -2.59 12.85
C THR A 45 12.51 -1.63 11.68
N ILE A 46 11.48 -1.55 10.85
CA ILE A 46 11.39 -0.56 9.78
C ILE A 46 10.24 0.40 10.04
N SER A 47 10.45 1.66 9.70
CA SER A 47 9.41 2.68 9.61
C SER A 47 8.93 2.75 8.18
N PHE A 48 7.62 2.62 8.00
CA PHE A 48 6.98 2.75 6.69
C PHE A 48 6.06 3.98 6.68
N LYS A 49 6.35 4.93 5.79
CA LYS A 49 5.56 6.13 5.52
C LYS A 49 4.58 5.83 4.37
N PHE A 50 3.56 5.04 4.69
CA PHE A 50 2.62 4.52 3.71
C PHE A 50 1.82 5.61 2.97
N GLY A 51 1.37 6.66 3.65
CA GLY A 51 0.64 7.77 3.01
C GLY A 51 1.47 8.47 1.92
N PRO A 52 2.68 8.97 2.26
CA PRO A 52 3.60 9.54 1.27
C PRO A 52 3.97 8.59 0.13
N LEU A 53 4.10 7.28 0.40
CA LEU A 53 4.31 6.29 -0.67
C LEU A 53 3.13 6.31 -1.65
N LEU A 54 1.90 6.18 -1.16
CA LEU A 54 0.69 6.15 -1.98
C LEU A 54 0.54 7.41 -2.85
N GLU A 55 0.83 8.58 -2.28
CA GLU A 55 0.83 9.85 -3.03
C GLU A 55 1.91 9.87 -4.12
N GLY A 56 3.12 9.40 -3.80
CA GLY A 56 4.22 9.29 -4.77
C GLY A 56 3.92 8.34 -5.93
N LEU A 57 3.22 7.24 -5.66
CA LEU A 57 2.82 6.25 -6.67
C LEU A 57 1.92 6.83 -7.77
N ASP A 58 1.13 7.89 -7.50
CA ASP A 58 0.28 8.54 -8.52
C ASP A 58 1.08 9.14 -9.69
N THR A 59 2.37 9.40 -9.48
CA THR A 59 3.29 9.86 -10.55
C THR A 59 3.74 8.68 -11.42
N PHE A 60 4.08 7.56 -10.79
CA PHE A 60 4.58 6.36 -11.49
C PHE A 60 3.47 5.59 -12.19
N SER A 61 2.26 5.59 -11.65
CA SER A 61 1.14 4.88 -12.24
C SER A 61 0.79 5.40 -13.64
N LYS A 62 1.08 6.67 -13.94
CA LYS A 62 0.82 7.27 -15.26
C LYS A 62 1.93 7.02 -16.29
N ASN A 63 2.97 6.26 -15.94
CA ASN A 63 4.13 6.03 -16.82
C ASN A 63 3.74 5.37 -18.15
N LYS A 64 2.74 4.48 -18.12
CA LYS A 64 2.25 3.76 -19.31
C LYS A 64 0.97 4.36 -19.94
N GLY A 65 0.61 5.59 -19.58
CA GLY A 65 -0.63 6.25 -20.01
C GLY A 65 -1.68 6.37 -18.90
N LYS A 66 -2.63 7.31 -19.06
CA LYS A 66 -3.66 7.59 -18.04
C LYS A 66 -4.69 6.46 -17.90
N ASP A 67 -4.97 5.78 -19.00
CA ASP A 67 -5.86 4.62 -19.12
C ASP A 67 -5.35 3.41 -18.35
N LYS A 68 -4.02 3.24 -18.26
CA LYS A 68 -3.38 2.13 -17.52
C LYS A 68 -3.04 2.50 -16.07
N ALA A 69 -3.33 3.72 -15.65
CA ALA A 69 -2.85 4.24 -14.37
C ALA A 69 -3.47 3.56 -13.16
N GLN A 70 -4.67 3.01 -13.27
CA GLN A 70 -5.28 2.28 -12.16
C GLN A 70 -4.62 0.92 -11.98
N VAL A 71 -4.50 0.15 -13.08
CA VAL A 71 -3.87 -1.17 -13.07
C VAL A 71 -2.41 -1.06 -12.64
N LEU A 72 -1.61 -0.21 -13.28
CA LEU A 72 -0.20 -0.05 -12.93
C LEU A 72 -0.01 0.44 -11.49
N GLY A 73 -0.88 1.33 -11.01
CA GLY A 73 -0.82 1.80 -9.63
C GLY A 73 -1.08 0.70 -8.61
N THR A 74 -2.08 -0.15 -8.88
CA THR A 74 -2.39 -1.34 -8.08
C THR A 74 -1.23 -2.33 -8.08
N ASP A 75 -0.68 -2.66 -9.25
CA ASP A 75 0.38 -3.67 -9.39
C ASP A 75 1.68 -3.24 -8.68
N LEU A 76 2.04 -1.95 -8.79
CA LEU A 76 3.18 -1.38 -8.08
C LEU A 76 2.96 -1.47 -6.56
N LEU A 77 1.75 -1.16 -6.09
CA LEU A 77 1.43 -1.23 -4.67
C LEU A 77 1.49 -2.67 -4.15
N LEU A 78 0.92 -3.62 -4.89
CA LEU A 78 0.98 -5.04 -4.56
C LEU A 78 2.43 -5.51 -4.45
N THR A 79 3.25 -5.21 -5.46
CA THR A 79 4.68 -5.58 -5.48
C THR A 79 5.42 -5.06 -4.25
N ILE A 80 5.15 -3.81 -3.84
CA ILE A 80 5.77 -3.21 -2.65
C ILE A 80 5.30 -3.89 -1.38
N LEU A 81 3.99 -4.10 -1.23
CA LEU A 81 3.41 -4.68 -0.02
C LEU A 81 3.82 -6.16 0.15
N GLU A 82 3.84 -6.94 -0.94
CA GLU A 82 4.39 -8.31 -0.93
C GLU A 82 5.88 -8.32 -0.60
N GLY A 83 6.67 -7.39 -1.16
CA GLY A 83 8.08 -7.23 -0.81
C GLY A 83 8.30 -6.94 0.68
N LEU A 84 7.35 -6.26 1.31
CA LEU A 84 7.32 -6.01 2.75
C LEU A 84 6.65 -7.12 3.57
N GLN A 85 6.24 -8.23 2.92
CA GLN A 85 5.58 -9.40 3.51
C GLN A 85 4.17 -9.13 4.07
N PHE A 86 3.44 -8.17 3.50
CA PHE A 86 2.01 -8.04 3.76
C PHE A 86 1.25 -9.12 2.99
N GLU A 87 0.27 -9.74 3.65
CA GLU A 87 -0.69 -10.63 3.01
C GLU A 87 -1.82 -9.79 2.43
N VAL A 88 -1.66 -9.36 1.18
CA VAL A 88 -2.67 -8.59 0.45
C VAL A 88 -2.89 -9.14 -0.96
N ASP A 89 -4.10 -8.98 -1.48
CA ASP A 89 -4.45 -9.32 -2.86
C ASP A 89 -4.56 -8.08 -3.78
N GLU A 90 -4.78 -8.35 -5.08
CA GLU A 90 -4.95 -7.30 -6.10
C GLU A 90 -6.14 -6.38 -5.81
N SER A 91 -7.25 -6.92 -5.31
CA SER A 91 -8.46 -6.14 -5.02
C SER A 91 -8.24 -5.22 -3.82
N GLU A 92 -7.57 -5.72 -2.78
CA GLU A 92 -7.11 -4.95 -1.63
C GLU A 92 -6.21 -3.79 -2.05
N CYS A 93 -5.23 -4.07 -2.91
CA CYS A 93 -4.33 -3.05 -3.44
C CYS A 93 -5.08 -2.03 -4.32
N PHE A 94 -6.06 -2.46 -5.12
CA PHE A 94 -6.89 -1.56 -5.91
C PHE A 94 -7.68 -0.60 -5.02
N LEU A 95 -8.29 -1.10 -3.94
CA LEU A 95 -9.00 -0.28 -2.95
C LEU A 95 -8.06 0.74 -2.29
N LEU A 96 -6.89 0.30 -1.81
CA LEU A 96 -5.89 1.18 -1.20
C LEU A 96 -5.43 2.27 -2.18
N PHE A 97 -5.22 1.91 -3.45
CA PHE A 97 -4.82 2.86 -4.48
C PHE A 97 -5.92 3.89 -4.77
N GLN A 98 -7.21 3.53 -4.71
CA GLN A 98 -8.28 4.53 -4.81
C GLN A 98 -8.31 5.51 -3.62
N LEU A 99 -7.87 5.06 -2.45
CA LEU A 99 -7.76 5.90 -1.26
C LEU A 99 -6.49 6.77 -1.21
N ARG A 100 -5.57 6.66 -2.18
CA ARG A 100 -4.26 7.34 -2.18
C ARG A 100 -4.33 8.86 -1.99
N LYS A 101 -5.38 9.52 -2.49
CA LYS A 101 -5.57 10.98 -2.38
C LYS A 101 -6.25 11.41 -1.09
N LEU A 102 -6.67 10.46 -0.25
CA LEU A 102 -7.38 10.75 0.99
C LEU A 102 -6.43 11.25 2.08
N GLY A 103 -5.14 10.88 2.05
CA GLY A 103 -4.16 11.27 3.06
C GLY A 103 -4.62 10.91 4.48
N ARG A 104 -4.78 11.92 5.35
CA ARG A 104 -5.27 11.75 6.74
C ARG A 104 -6.79 11.90 6.89
N PHE A 105 -7.51 12.19 5.80
CA PHE A 105 -8.96 12.38 5.86
C PHE A 105 -9.69 11.05 5.97
N ARG A 106 -10.98 11.14 6.33
CA ARG A 106 -11.88 9.99 6.45
C ARG A 106 -12.82 9.94 5.26
N LYS A 107 -13.17 8.73 4.84
CA LYS A 107 -14.17 8.46 3.81
C LYS A 107 -15.25 7.56 4.36
N ARG A 108 -16.52 7.83 4.03
CA ARG A 108 -17.60 6.92 4.39
C ARG A 108 -17.53 5.67 3.53
N GLU A 109 -17.75 4.52 4.14
CA GLU A 109 -17.78 3.23 3.45
C GLU A 109 -18.80 3.20 2.30
N LYS A 110 -20.02 3.72 2.53
CA LYS A 110 -21.06 3.78 1.50
C LYS A 110 -20.65 4.62 0.30
N GLU A 111 -20.11 5.81 0.55
CA GLU A 111 -19.62 6.71 -0.50
C GLU A 111 -18.47 6.05 -1.28
N PHE A 112 -17.56 5.37 -0.57
CA PHE A 112 -16.45 4.68 -1.22
C PHE A 112 -16.94 3.51 -2.09
N LEU A 113 -17.88 2.71 -1.60
CA LEU A 113 -18.47 1.61 -2.38
C LEU A 113 -19.21 2.13 -3.62
N GLU A 114 -19.94 3.23 -3.52
CA GLU A 114 -20.63 3.84 -4.67
C GLU A 114 -19.66 4.32 -5.74
N GLU A 115 -18.51 4.88 -5.35
CA GLU A 115 -17.44 5.24 -6.28
C GLU A 115 -16.80 4.01 -6.93
N LEU A 116 -16.50 2.97 -6.14
CA LEU A 116 -15.93 1.73 -6.63
C LEU A 116 -16.86 1.03 -7.63
N LYS A 117 -18.16 0.99 -7.38
CA LYS A 117 -19.15 0.43 -8.32
C LYS A 117 -19.16 1.12 -9.68
N ARG A 118 -18.70 2.38 -9.78
CA ARG A 118 -18.51 3.05 -11.07
C ARG A 118 -17.21 2.61 -11.71
N LEU A 119 -16.12 2.57 -10.93
CA LEU A 119 -14.80 2.16 -11.40
C LEU A 119 -14.76 0.69 -11.84
N TRP A 120 -15.46 -0.22 -11.17
CA TRP A 120 -15.51 -1.63 -11.55
C TRP A 120 -16.14 -1.87 -12.94
N LYS A 121 -16.92 -0.93 -13.47
CA LYS A 121 -17.36 -1.00 -14.87
C LYS A 121 -16.20 -0.87 -15.86
N GLU A 122 -15.16 -0.12 -15.48
CA GLU A 122 -13.94 0.06 -16.27
C GLU A 122 -12.88 -0.99 -15.90
N TYR A 123 -12.88 -1.48 -14.66
CA TYR A 123 -11.91 -2.46 -14.13
C TYR A 123 -12.63 -3.64 -13.44
N PRO A 124 -13.35 -4.48 -14.20
CA PRO A 124 -14.19 -5.55 -13.63
C PRO A 124 -13.39 -6.65 -12.94
N GLN A 125 -12.09 -6.79 -13.24
CA GLN A 125 -11.22 -7.76 -12.58
C GLN A 125 -11.03 -7.51 -11.07
N TYR A 126 -11.31 -6.29 -10.59
CA TYR A 126 -11.23 -5.93 -9.17
C TYR A 126 -12.60 -5.85 -8.51
N GLU A 127 -13.68 -6.26 -9.20
CA GLU A 127 -15.04 -6.17 -8.69
C GLU A 127 -15.25 -7.09 -7.49
N LEU A 128 -15.88 -6.55 -6.45
CA LEU A 128 -16.24 -7.27 -5.24
C LEU A 128 -17.74 -7.16 -4.99
N SER A 129 -18.37 -8.24 -4.53
CA SER A 129 -19.70 -8.14 -3.94
C SER A 129 -19.66 -7.26 -2.68
N ASP A 130 -20.82 -6.72 -2.28
CA ASP A 130 -20.92 -5.91 -1.05
C ASP A 130 -20.39 -6.65 0.19
N GLY A 131 -20.60 -7.97 0.25
CA GLY A 131 -20.11 -8.83 1.34
C GLY A 131 -18.59 -9.03 1.30
N GLU A 132 -18.01 -9.18 0.12
CA GLU A 132 -16.56 -9.27 -0.07
C GLU A 132 -15.90 -7.93 0.25
N PHE A 133 -16.42 -6.81 -0.24
CA PHE A 133 -15.93 -5.47 0.07
C PHE A 133 -15.81 -5.23 1.58
N SER A 134 -16.85 -5.55 2.37
CA SER A 134 -16.77 -5.42 3.83
C SER A 134 -15.75 -6.36 4.48
N ARG A 135 -15.47 -7.54 3.89
CA ARG A 135 -14.41 -8.45 4.37
C ARG A 135 -13.03 -7.89 4.03
N THR A 136 -12.85 -7.37 2.84
CA THR A 136 -11.62 -6.70 2.36
C THR A 136 -11.24 -5.54 3.26
N LEU A 137 -12.20 -4.68 3.66
CA LEU A 137 -11.91 -3.61 4.64
C LEU A 137 -11.44 -4.14 6.00
N LYS A 138 -11.99 -5.27 6.47
CA LYS A 138 -11.55 -5.89 7.73
C LYS A 138 -10.16 -6.51 7.62
N SER A 139 -9.83 -7.07 6.45
CA SER A 139 -8.52 -7.61 6.13
C SER A 139 -7.46 -6.50 6.12
N LEU A 140 -7.68 -5.44 5.34
CA LEU A 140 -6.83 -4.24 5.33
C LEU A 140 -6.65 -3.58 6.71
N MET A 141 -7.68 -3.63 7.56
CA MET A 141 -7.59 -3.14 8.95
C MET A 141 -6.71 -4.04 9.82
N ARG A 142 -6.74 -5.36 9.61
CA ARG A 142 -5.90 -6.34 10.32
C ARG A 142 -4.43 -6.14 9.99
N GLU A 143 -4.14 -5.90 8.70
CA GLU A 143 -2.81 -5.50 8.20
C GLU A 143 -2.41 -4.08 8.63
N LYS A 144 -3.28 -3.35 9.33
CA LYS A 144 -3.07 -1.98 9.81
C LYS A 144 -2.82 -0.96 8.69
N LEU A 145 -3.18 -1.28 7.44
CA LEU A 145 -3.08 -0.39 6.28
C LEU A 145 -4.17 0.69 6.32
N ILE A 146 -5.31 0.38 6.94
CA ILE A 146 -6.40 1.32 7.20
C ILE A 146 -6.86 1.29 8.67
N LEU A 147 -7.48 2.40 9.08
CA LEU A 147 -8.33 2.47 10.26
C LEU A 147 -9.79 2.43 9.80
N TYR A 148 -10.55 1.47 10.32
CA TYR A 148 -11.96 1.30 9.97
C TYR A 148 -12.83 1.31 11.24
N ARG A 149 -13.68 2.33 11.39
CA ARG A 149 -14.53 2.51 12.58
C ARG A 149 -15.86 3.15 12.25
N LYS A 150 -16.96 2.49 12.64
CA LYS A 150 -18.35 2.97 12.46
C LYS A 150 -18.62 3.41 11.00
N GLY A 151 -18.18 2.61 10.03
CA GLY A 151 -18.35 2.90 8.60
C GLY A 151 -17.49 4.06 8.08
N ASN A 152 -16.46 4.48 8.81
CA ASN A 152 -15.46 5.44 8.33
C ASN A 152 -14.15 4.71 8.07
N ILE A 153 -13.55 4.99 6.92
CA ILE A 153 -12.27 4.48 6.45
C ILE A 153 -11.26 5.63 6.49
N GLN A 154 -10.05 5.35 6.96
CA GLN A 154 -8.93 6.28 6.96
C GLN A 154 -7.65 5.51 6.66
N ILE A 155 -6.77 6.04 5.82
CA ILE A 155 -5.46 5.42 5.58
C ILE A 155 -4.59 5.57 6.81
N ASN A 156 -3.90 4.49 7.19
CA ASN A 156 -2.85 4.58 8.18
C ASN A 156 -1.59 5.16 7.53
N THR A 157 -1.32 6.45 7.72
CA THR A 157 -0.29 7.14 6.93
C THR A 157 1.14 6.74 7.28
N SER A 158 1.38 6.12 8.43
CA SER A 158 2.69 5.60 8.81
C SER A 158 2.58 4.57 9.93
N PHE A 159 3.39 3.51 9.85
CA PHE A 159 3.45 2.48 10.88
C PHE A 159 4.82 1.81 10.91
N ILE A 160 5.03 1.03 11.97
CA ILE A 160 6.26 0.30 12.22
C ILE A 160 6.03 -1.17 11.90
N ILE A 161 6.93 -1.76 11.12
CA ILE A 161 6.97 -3.20 10.84
C ILE A 161 8.19 -3.76 11.58
N ARG A 162 8.01 -4.92 12.21
CA ARG A 162 9.05 -5.60 12.98
C ARG A 162 9.25 -6.97 12.39
N TYR A 163 10.45 -7.23 11.92
CA TYR A 163 10.87 -8.53 11.45
C TYR A 163 11.67 -9.21 12.54
N ARG A 164 11.38 -10.48 12.76
CA ARG A 164 12.24 -11.34 13.57
C ARG A 164 13.39 -11.78 12.67
N ILE A 165 14.61 -11.53 13.13
CA ILE A 165 15.80 -12.10 12.52
C ILE A 165 16.00 -13.46 13.20
N ASP A 166 15.99 -14.53 12.41
CA ASP A 166 16.34 -15.88 12.87
C ASP A 166 17.86 -16.09 12.88
#